data_AF-X1JJY0-F1
#
_entry.id   AF-X1JJY0-F1
#
_cell.length_a   1.000
_cell.length_b   1.000
_cell.length_c   1.000
_cell.angle_alpha   90.00
_cell.angle_beta   90.00
_cell.angle_gamma   90.00
#
_symmetry.space_group_name_H-M   'P 1'
#
loop_
_entity.id
_entity.type
_entity.pdbx_description
1 polymer ?
#
loop_
_entity_poly.entity_id
_entity_poly.type
_entity_poly.pdbx_seq_one_letter_code
_entity_poly.pdbx_strand_id
1 'polypeptide(L)'
;MNTEELMQIALEMSAFEEIPADSQIFVRGDNIKKILFGIDVDSAGLLLAKQLNFDAVIAHHPPGDESRIYGIPEVMLRHIEQMKSVGISEKDAKKALEVRRGKI
;
A
#
# COMPACT_ATOMS: atom_id res chain seq x y z
N MET A 1 5.24 -4.29 20.01
CA MET A 1 4.94 -3.94 18.62
C MET A 1 3.56 -3.31 18.56
N ASN A 2 3.44 -2.12 18.01
CA ASN A 2 2.19 -1.44 17.66
C ASN A 2 2.10 -1.26 16.13
N THR A 3 0.97 -0.74 15.64
CA THR A 3 0.77 -0.55 14.19
C THR A 3 1.74 0.43 13.55
N GLU A 4 2.19 1.45 14.29
CA GLU A 4 3.17 2.43 13.78
C GLU A 4 4.56 1.80 13.65
N GLU A 5 4.98 0.99 14.63
CA GLU A 5 6.22 0.21 14.58
C GLU A 5 6.20 -0.83 13.43
N LEU A 6 5.05 -1.46 13.17
CA LEU A 6 4.87 -2.37 12.02
C LEU A 6 5.03 -1.65 10.68
N MET A 7 4.42 -0.47 10.54
CA MET A 7 4.57 0.36 9.34
C MET A 7 6.02 0.81 9.16
N GLN A 8 6.67 1.24 10.25
CA GLN A 8 8.05 1.70 10.24
C GLN A 8 9.01 0.62 9.72
N ILE A 9 8.82 -0.65 10.10
CA ILE A 9 9.61 -1.77 9.55
C ILE A 9 9.49 -1.85 8.02
N ALA A 10 8.27 -1.70 7.48
CA ALA A 10 8.05 -1.74 6.03
C ALA A 10 8.70 -0.54 5.31
N LEU A 11 8.65 0.64 5.91
CA LEU A 11 9.30 1.86 5.40
C LEU A 11 10.83 1.71 5.36
N GLU A 12 11.43 1.21 6.44
CA GLU A 12 12.87 0.95 6.51
C GLU A 12 13.32 -0.08 5.47
N MET A 13 12.57 -1.18 5.31
CA MET A 13 12.87 -2.21 4.32
C MET A 13 12.77 -1.70 2.87
N SER A 14 11.87 -0.75 2.61
CA SER A 14 11.65 -0.16 1.28
C SER A 14 12.50 1.09 1.02
N ALA A 15 13.22 1.57 2.04
CA ALA A 15 13.91 2.87 2.04
C ALA A 15 12.98 4.05 1.70
N PHE A 16 11.75 4.02 2.21
CA PHE A 16 10.80 5.12 2.07
C PHE A 16 10.78 5.97 3.34
N GLU A 17 10.69 7.28 3.17
CA GLU A 17 10.65 8.23 4.29
C GLU A 17 9.21 8.49 4.79
N GLU A 18 8.21 8.25 3.93
CA GLU A 18 6.80 8.50 4.20
C GLU A 18 5.94 7.32 3.73
N ILE A 19 4.76 7.16 4.34
CA ILE A 19 3.78 6.14 3.96
C ILE A 19 3.27 6.46 2.55
N PRO A 20 3.40 5.55 1.57
CA PRO A 20 2.84 5.73 0.23
C PRO A 20 1.33 5.91 0.26
N ALA A 21 0.79 6.66 -0.70
CA ALA A 21 -0.62 6.96 -0.78
C ALA A 21 -1.53 5.70 -0.92
N ASP A 22 -1.00 4.57 -1.41
CA ASP A 22 -1.71 3.30 -1.50
C ASP A 22 -1.60 2.43 -0.22
N SER A 23 -0.99 2.93 0.85
CA SER A 23 -0.79 2.22 2.11
C SER A 23 -1.34 3.05 3.28
N GLN A 24 -1.95 2.40 4.26
CA GLN A 24 -2.54 3.11 5.41
C GLN A 24 -2.67 2.23 6.66
N ILE A 25 -2.63 2.86 7.83
CA ILE A 25 -3.09 2.26 9.09
C ILE A 25 -4.56 2.66 9.29
N PHE A 26 -5.49 1.73 9.05
CA PHE A 26 -6.93 1.99 9.21
C PHE A 26 -7.37 2.02 10.66
N VAL A 27 -6.87 1.09 11.47
CA VAL A 27 -7.19 0.96 12.89
C VAL A 27 -5.88 0.80 13.65
N ARG A 28 -5.61 1.72 14.57
CA ARG A 28 -4.42 1.65 15.42
C ARG A 28 -4.57 0.57 16.47
N GLY A 29 -3.46 -0.09 16.80
CA GLY A 29 -3.41 -1.14 17.80
C GLY A 29 -2.06 -1.21 18.49
N ASP A 30 -2.09 -1.62 19.76
CA ASP A 30 -0.92 -1.77 20.62
C ASP A 30 -0.79 -3.22 21.11
N ASN A 31 0.39 -3.59 21.62
CA ASN A 31 0.68 -4.91 22.19
C ASN A 31 0.37 -6.08 21.22
N ILE A 32 0.67 -5.89 19.93
CA ILE A 32 0.46 -6.87 18.86
C ILE A 32 1.49 -7.99 18.99
N LYS A 33 1.01 -9.25 19.03
CA LYS A 33 1.83 -10.47 19.13
C LYS A 33 1.52 -11.49 18.04
N LYS A 34 0.29 -11.48 17.50
CA LYS A 34 -0.18 -12.43 16.49
C LYS A 34 -0.87 -11.68 15.34
N ILE A 35 -0.33 -11.78 14.13
CA ILE A 35 -0.79 -11.04 12.94
C ILE A 35 -1.32 -12.01 11.89
N LEU A 36 -2.48 -11.72 11.32
CA LEU A 36 -2.91 -12.31 10.05
C LEU A 36 -2.37 -11.44 8.92
N PHE A 37 -1.43 -11.97 8.12
CA PHE A 37 -0.90 -11.29 6.95
C PHE A 37 -1.44 -11.97 5.68
N GLY A 38 -2.09 -11.22 4.80
CA GLY A 38 -2.67 -11.73 3.57
C GLY A 38 -2.45 -10.80 2.38
N ILE A 39 -2.44 -11.36 1.17
CA ILE A 39 -2.38 -10.53 -0.05
C ILE A 39 -3.71 -9.77 -0.20
N ASP A 40 -4.80 -10.54 -0.24
CA ASP A 40 -6.17 -10.03 -0.24
C ASP A 40 -6.80 -10.34 1.11
N VAL A 41 -7.24 -9.30 1.82
CA VAL A 41 -8.02 -9.47 3.05
C VAL A 41 -9.28 -8.62 2.96
N ASP A 42 -10.41 -9.30 2.83
CA ASP A 42 -11.73 -8.70 2.82
C ASP A 42 -12.42 -8.88 4.19
N SER A 43 -13.72 -8.60 4.24
CA SER A 43 -14.53 -8.74 5.46
C SER A 43 -14.55 -10.17 6.01
N ALA A 44 -14.47 -11.20 5.17
CA ALA A 44 -14.41 -12.58 5.62
C ALA A 44 -13.05 -12.88 6.28
N GLY A 45 -11.96 -12.35 5.72
CA GLY A 45 -10.63 -12.43 6.33
C GLY A 45 -10.56 -11.74 7.68
N LEU A 46 -11.17 -10.56 7.83
CA LEU A 46 -11.28 -9.87 9.13
C LEU A 46 -12.07 -10.68 10.16
N LEU A 47 -13.18 -11.30 9.75
CA LEU A 47 -13.98 -12.16 10.63
C LEU A 47 -13.18 -13.38 11.10
N LEU A 48 -12.44 -14.02 10.18
CA LEU A 48 -11.57 -15.15 10.50
C LEU A 48 -10.47 -14.74 11.49
N ALA A 49 -9.83 -13.59 11.28
CA ALA A 49 -8.81 -13.05 12.19
C ALA A 49 -9.37 -12.91 13.61
N LYS A 50 -10.58 -12.37 13.74
CA LYS A 50 -11.29 -12.25 15.01
C LYS A 50 -11.57 -13.62 15.64
N GLN A 51 -12.08 -14.58 14.87
CA GLN A 51 -12.40 -15.93 15.37
C GLN A 51 -11.17 -16.69 15.87
N LEU A 52 -10.01 -16.46 15.26
CA LEU A 52 -8.74 -17.12 15.60
C LEU A 52 -7.88 -16.29 16.57
N ASN A 53 -8.45 -15.25 17.17
CA ASN A 53 -7.80 -14.36 18.14
C ASN A 53 -6.46 -13.79 17.65
N PHE A 54 -6.44 -13.25 16.43
CA PHE A 54 -5.34 -12.41 15.97
C PHE A 54 -5.48 -11.00 16.54
N ASP A 55 -4.34 -10.36 16.83
CA ASP A 55 -4.28 -9.01 17.40
C ASP A 55 -4.37 -7.93 16.31
N ALA A 56 -3.88 -8.24 15.11
CA ALA A 56 -3.90 -7.34 13.97
C ALA A 56 -4.00 -8.10 12.63
N VAL A 57 -4.39 -7.36 11.60
CA VAL A 57 -4.48 -7.82 10.22
C VAL A 57 -3.64 -6.89 9.35
N ILE A 58 -2.83 -7.46 8.46
CA ILE A 58 -2.10 -6.73 7.43
C ILE A 58 -2.54 -7.27 6.07
N ALA A 59 -3.08 -6.39 5.23
CA ALA A 59 -3.43 -6.67 3.85
C ALA A 59 -2.39 -6.03 2.92
N HIS A 60 -1.92 -6.77 1.90
CA HIS A 60 -1.04 -6.20 0.88
C HIS A 60 -1.82 -5.31 -0.08
N HIS A 61 -2.93 -5.80 -0.62
CA HIS A 61 -3.79 -5.01 -1.48
C HIS A 61 -4.64 -4.06 -0.62
N PRO A 62 -4.78 -2.79 -1.05
CA PRO A 62 -5.65 -1.84 -0.36
C PRO A 62 -7.08 -2.38 -0.23
N PRO A 63 -7.61 -2.57 1.00
CA PRO A 63 -8.90 -3.24 1.23
C PRO A 63 -10.13 -2.44 0.77
N GLY A 64 -9.92 -1.22 0.27
CA GLY A 64 -10.93 -0.40 -0.41
C GLY A 64 -11.33 0.83 0.40
N ASP A 65 -10.87 2.00 -0.04
CA ASP A 65 -11.08 3.33 0.55
C ASP A 65 -10.25 4.35 -0.29
N GLU A 66 -9.79 5.45 0.34
CA GLU A 66 -8.91 6.45 -0.26
C GLU A 66 -7.60 5.87 -0.82
N SER A 67 -6.98 4.90 -0.14
CA SER A 67 -5.73 4.26 -0.57
C SER A 67 -5.90 3.50 -1.88
N ARG A 68 -7.07 2.88 -2.09
CA ARG A 68 -7.40 2.21 -3.35
C ARG A 68 -7.81 3.19 -4.45
N ILE A 69 -8.66 4.17 -4.12
CA ILE A 69 -9.29 5.06 -5.12
C ILE A 69 -8.34 6.16 -5.57
N TYR A 70 -7.66 6.80 -4.62
CA TYR A 70 -6.77 7.94 -4.88
C TYR A 70 -5.30 7.56 -4.78
N GLY A 71 -4.96 6.65 -3.86
CA GLY A 71 -3.59 6.20 -3.64
C GLY A 71 -2.99 5.47 -4.84
N ILE A 72 -3.71 4.51 -5.43
CA ILE A 72 -3.24 3.77 -6.60
C ILE A 72 -2.89 4.70 -7.79
N PRO A 73 -3.77 5.64 -8.22
CA PRO A 73 -3.39 6.62 -9.25
C PRO A 73 -2.19 7.50 -8.89
N GLU A 74 -1.99 7.82 -7.62
CA GLU A 74 -0.90 8.65 -7.14
C GLU A 74 0.45 7.91 -7.19
N VAL A 75 0.52 6.69 -6.63
CA VAL A 75 1.77 5.91 -6.64
C VAL A 75 2.20 5.53 -8.06
N MET A 76 1.27 5.45 -9.01
CA MET A 76 1.56 5.24 -10.43
C MET A 76 2.39 6.37 -11.05
N LEU A 77 2.40 7.58 -10.49
CA LEU A 77 3.27 8.67 -10.94
C LEU A 77 4.76 8.32 -10.79
N ARG A 78 5.12 7.43 -9.86
CA ARG A 78 6.49 6.95 -9.67
C ARG A 78 7.06 6.23 -10.90
N HIS A 79 6.20 5.70 -11.77
CA HIS A 79 6.65 5.13 -13.04
C HIS A 79 7.36 6.15 -13.94
N ILE A 80 7.04 7.45 -13.83
CA ILE A 80 7.74 8.50 -14.58
C ILE A 80 9.22 8.53 -14.17
N GLU A 81 9.50 8.53 -12.87
CA GLU A 81 10.87 8.55 -12.35
C GLU A 81 11.61 7.23 -12.64
N GLN A 82 10.91 6.09 -12.57
CA GLN A 82 11.49 4.78 -12.95
C GLN A 82 11.85 4.71 -14.45
N MET A 83 11.05 5.33 -15.32
CA MET A 83 11.35 5.40 -16.75
C MET A 83 12.52 6.36 -17.03
N LYS A 84 12.54 7.52 -16.36
CA LYS A 84 13.64 8.48 -16.47
C LYS A 84 14.98 7.88 -16.01
N SER A 85 14.98 7.06 -14.96
CA SER A 85 16.22 6.44 -14.45
C SER A 85 16.89 5.49 -15.43
N VAL A 86 16.17 5.00 -16.44
CA VAL A 86 16.69 4.16 -17.54
C VAL A 86 16.81 4.91 -18.88
N GLY A 87 16.70 6.24 -18.86
CA GLY A 87 16.95 7.10 -20.03
C GLY A 87 15.74 7.42 -20.90
N ILE A 88 14.52 7.08 -20.48
CA ILE A 88 13.30 7.45 -21.21
C ILE A 88 12.99 8.93 -20.96
N SER A 89 12.61 9.65 -22.01
CA SER A 89 12.25 11.07 -21.90
C SER A 89 11.00 11.25 -21.02
N GLU A 90 10.95 12.34 -20.25
CA GLU A 90 9.77 12.64 -19.41
C GLU A 90 8.47 12.71 -20.23
N LYS A 91 8.57 13.22 -21.46
CA LYS A 91 7.45 13.28 -22.41
C LYS A 91 6.91 11.88 -22.74
N ASP A 92 7.79 10.95 -23.09
CA ASP A 92 7.39 9.58 -23.45
C ASP A 92 6.90 8.81 -22.21
N ALA A 93 7.52 9.06 -21.05
CA ALA A 93 7.09 8.50 -19.78
C ALA A 93 5.66 8.94 -19.39
N LYS A 94 5.36 10.24 -19.46
CA LYS A 94 4.02 10.78 -19.22
C LYS A 94 3.00 10.21 -20.21
N LYS A 95 3.34 10.16 -21.49
CA LYS A 95 2.47 9.59 -22.54
C LYS A 95 2.18 8.10 -22.31
N ALA A 96 3.17 7.31 -21.89
CA ALA A 96 2.97 5.90 -21.56
C ALA A 96 2.03 5.72 -20.35
N LEU A 97 2.15 6.61 -19.35
CA LEU A 97 1.32 6.55 -18.15
C LEU A 97 -0.14 6.94 -18.44
N GLU A 98 -0.40 7.92 -19.31
CA GLU A 98 -1.75 8.29 -19.75
C GLU A 98 -2.52 7.11 -20.36
N VAL A 99 -1.84 6.25 -21.14
CA VAL A 99 -2.44 5.04 -21.71
C VAL A 99 -2.86 4.06 -20.61
N ARG A 100 -2.05 3.92 -19.55
CA ARG A 100 -2.27 2.97 -18.46
C ARG A 100 -3.28 3.44 -17.41
N ARG A 101 -3.38 4.76 -17.17
CA ARG A 101 -4.37 5.34 -16.24
C ARG A 101 -5.80 5.29 -16.76
N GLY A 102 -5.99 4.91 -18.04
CA GLY A 102 -7.24 5.14 -18.76
C GLY A 102 -7.39 6.63 -19.05
N LYS A 103 -7.86 6.99 -20.24
CA LYS A 103 -8.30 8.38 -20.46
C LYS A 103 -9.40 8.68 -19.43
N ILE A 104 -9.18 9.69 -18.60
CA ILE A 104 -10.27 10.37 -17.87
C ILE A 104 -11.09 11.13 -18.91
#